data_AF-A0A6I3END2-F1
#
_entry.id   AF-A0A6I3END2-F1
#
_cell.length_a   1.000
_cell.length_b   1.000
_cell.length_c   1.000
_cell.angle_alpha   90.00
_cell.angle_beta   90.00
_cell.angle_gamma   90.00
#
_symmetry.space_group_name_H-M   'P 1'
#
loop_
_entity.id
_entity.type
_entity.pdbx_description
1 polymer ?
#
loop_
_entity_poly.entity_id
_entity_poly.type
_entity_poly.pdbx_seq_one_letter_code
_entity_poly.pdbx_strand_id
1 'polypeptide(L)' 'MYIMVFLNVVSMFAMVGTILMHSGKGGGLSDMFGGGSGTGLGSAAAEKNLNRITFVIALVWIISILSLGFLLTK' A
#
# COMPACT_ATOMS: atom_id res chain seq x y z
N MET A 1 -0.33 25.48 -3.14
CA MET A 1 0.47 25.01 -2.00
C MET A 1 -0.36 24.17 -1.02
N TYR A 2 -1.34 24.73 -0.31
CA TYR A 2 -2.14 24.00 0.70
C TYR A 2 -2.88 22.77 0.16
N ILE A 3 -3.44 22.84 -1.05
CA ILE A 3 -4.11 21.70 -1.71
C ILE A 3 -3.15 20.53 -1.99
N MET A 4 -1.89 20.81 -2.36
CA MET A 4 -0.90 19.75 -2.59
C MET A 4 -0.45 19.11 -1.28
N VAL A 5 -0.28 19.90 -0.22
CA VAL A 5 0.05 19.38 1.11
C VAL A 5 -1.07 18.47 1.62
N PHE A 6 -2.33 18.90 1.50
CA PHE A 6 -3.49 18.09 1.87
C PHE A 6 -3.54 16.76 1.10
N LEU A 7 -3.36 16.81 -0.22
CA LEU A 7 -3.37 15.62 -1.07
C LEU A 7 -2.22 14.64 -0.73
N ASN A 8 -1.04 15.17 -0.37
CA ASN A 8 0.09 14.37 0.04
C ASN A 8 -0.15 13.65 1.38
N VAL A 9 -0.70 14.36 2.36
CA VAL A 9 -1.07 13.81 3.68
C VAL A 9 -2.12 12.70 3.52
N VAL A 10 -3.18 12.94 2.74
CA VAL A 10 -4.21 11.92 2.47
C VAL A 10 -3.63 10.70 1.75
N SER A 11 -2.73 10.91 0.78
CA SER A 11 -2.06 9.82 0.07
C SER A 11 -1.14 8.99 0.98
N MET A 12 -0.51 9.59 1.99
CA MET A 12 0.27 8.84 3.00
C MET A 12 -0.61 7.91 3.82
N PHE A 13 -1.73 8.41 4.34
CA PHE A 13 -2.66 7.58 5.12
C PHE A 13 -3.26 6.44 4.28
N ALA A 14 -3.59 6.71 3.02
CA ALA A 14 -4.05 5.68 2.08
C ALA A 14 -2.98 4.60 1.84
N MET A 15 -1.72 5.00 1.65
CA MET A 15 -0.59 4.08 1.51
C MET A 15 -0.45 3.17 2.74
N VAL A 16 -0.44 3.75 3.94
CA VAL A 16 -0.32 2.99 5.19
C VAL A 16 -1.47 2.00 5.33
N GLY A 17 -2.70 2.41 5.03
CA GLY A 17 -3.87 1.51 5.03
C GLY A 17 -3.71 0.34 4.04
N THR A 18 -3.25 0.61 2.82
CA THR A 18 -3.05 -0.44 1.80
C THR A 18 -1.93 -1.42 2.18
N ILE A 19 -0.86 -0.94 2.80
CA ILE A 19 0.26 -1.76 3.28
C ILE A 19 -0.17 -2.64 4.46
N LEU A 20 -0.95 -2.10 5.41
CA LEU A 20 -1.47 -2.91 6.53
C LEU A 20 -2.38 -4.04 6.06
N MET A 21 -3.14 -3.81 4.98
CA MET A 21 -3.96 -4.84 4.35
C MET A 21 -3.13 -6.00 3.75
N HIS A 22 -1.84 -5.79 3.46
CA HIS A 22 -0.91 -6.85 3.04
C HIS A 22 -0.42 -7.71 4.21
N SER A 23 -0.45 -7.20 5.45
CA SER A 23 -0.04 -7.95 6.66
C SER A 23 -1.10 -8.88 7.24
N GLY A 24 -2.31 -8.92 6.67
CA GLY A 24 -3.42 -9.73 7.18
C GLY A 24 -3.23 -11.25 7.10
N LYS A 25 -2.12 -11.75 6.53
CA LYS A 25 -1.88 -13.18 6.31
C LYS A 25 -0.40 -13.50 6.56
N GLY A 26 -0.12 -14.27 7.61
CA GLY A 26 1.23 -14.49 8.15
C GLY A 26 1.46 -14.01 9.59
N GLY A 27 0.48 -13.35 10.22
CA GLY A 27 0.55 -12.88 11.61
C GLY A 27 0.07 -13.90 12.66
N GLY A 28 -0.47 -15.04 12.25
CA GLY A 28 -0.92 -16.11 13.14
C GLY A 28 0.19 -17.13 13.41
N LEU A 29 0.30 -17.62 14.65
CA LEU A 29 1.28 -18.65 15.05
C LEU A 29 1.27 -19.87 14.11
N SER A 30 0.10 -20.30 13.61
CA SER A 30 -0.03 -21.43 12.68
C SER A 30 0.65 -21.20 11.33
N ASP A 31 0.62 -19.97 10.80
CA ASP A 31 1.28 -19.61 9.54
C ASP A 31 2.81 -19.56 9.74
N MET A 32 3.27 -19.18 10.94
CA MET A 32 4.69 -19.19 11.32
C MET A 32 5.27 -20.59 11.56
N PHE A 33 4.41 -21.59 11.83
CA PHE A 33 4.79 -23.00 12.01
C PHE A 33 4.48 -23.89 10.79
N GLY A 34 4.26 -23.30 9.61
CA GLY A 34 4.10 -24.06 8.36
C GLY A 34 2.71 -24.66 8.13
N GLY A 35 1.70 -24.24 8.89
CA GLY A 35 0.32 -24.66 8.71
C GLY A 35 -0.34 -23.96 7.53
N GLY A 36 -0.22 -24.51 6.32
CA GLY A 36 -0.73 -23.83 5.12
C GLY A 36 -1.14 -24.73 3.95
N SER A 37 -1.71 -25.91 4.20
CA SER A 37 -2.08 -26.85 3.11
C SER A 37 -3.55 -26.76 2.64
N GLY A 38 -4.33 -25.73 2.99
CA GLY A 38 -5.81 -25.85 2.89
C GLY A 38 -6.64 -24.73 2.26
N THR A 39 -6.20 -23.47 2.18
CA THR A 39 -7.17 -22.35 1.99
C THR A 39 -6.80 -21.29 0.95
N GLY A 40 -5.85 -21.56 0.05
CA GLY A 40 -5.18 -20.51 -0.75
C GLY A 40 -5.66 -20.24 -2.18
N LEU A 41 -6.53 -21.05 -2.79
CA LEU A 41 -6.77 -20.95 -4.26
C LEU A 41 -7.42 -19.62 -4.70
N GLY A 42 -8.20 -18.96 -3.84
CA GLY A 42 -8.77 -17.62 -4.11
C GLY A 42 -7.92 -16.45 -3.62
N SER A 43 -7.04 -16.68 -2.63
CA SER A 43 -6.25 -15.63 -1.98
C SER A 43 -5.06 -15.18 -2.82
N ALA A 44 -4.44 -16.07 -3.59
CA ALA A 44 -3.30 -15.72 -4.45
C ALA A 44 -3.68 -14.71 -5.56
N ALA A 45 -4.89 -14.82 -6.12
CA ALA A 45 -5.39 -13.87 -7.11
C ALA A 45 -5.75 -12.52 -6.47
N ALA A 46 -6.36 -12.53 -5.28
CA ALA A 46 -6.65 -11.34 -4.50
C ALA A 46 -5.37 -10.59 -4.10
N GLU A 47 -4.32 -11.31 -3.68
CA GLU A 47 -3.00 -10.76 -3.33
C GLU A 47 -2.32 -10.09 -4.52
N LYS A 48 -2.34 -10.72 -5.69
CA LYS A 48 -1.77 -10.14 -6.92
C LYS A 48 -2.48 -8.84 -7.31
N ASN A 49 -3.79 -8.76 -7.10
CA ASN A 49 -4.56 -7.56 -7.38
C ASN A 49 -4.30 -6.46 -6.34
N LEU A 50 -4.18 -6.82 -5.06
CA LEU A 50 -3.82 -5.90 -3.97
C LEU A 50 -2.44 -5.28 -4.19
N ASN A 51 -1.44 -6.09 -4.56
CA ASN A 51 -0.10 -5.62 -4.91
C ASN A 51 -0.12 -4.62 -6.07
N ARG A 52 -0.95 -4.87 -7.10
CA ARG A 52 -1.10 -3.95 -8.24
C ARG A 52 -1.70 -2.62 -7.81
N ILE A 53 -2.71 -2.64 -6.95
CA ILE A 53 -3.35 -1.43 -6.41
C ILE A 53 -2.35 -0.63 -5.57
N THR A 54 -1.63 -1.27 -4.66
CA THR A 54 -0.59 -0.62 -3.84
C THR A 54 0.51 -0.02 -4.71
N PHE A 55 0.96 -0.72 -5.74
CA PHE A 55 1.99 -0.21 -6.64
C PHE A 55 1.54 1.06 -7.37
N VAL A 56 0.30 1.11 -7.85
CA VAL A 56 -0.26 2.29 -8.51
C VAL A 56 -0.39 3.46 -7.53
N ILE A 57 -0.92 3.22 -6.32
CA ILE A 57 -1.03 4.23 -5.27
C ILE A 57 0.36 4.74 -4.87
N ALA A 58 1.35 3.86 -4.81
CA ALA A 58 2.71 4.22 -4.47
C ALA A 58 3.35 5.15 -5.50
N LEU A 59 3.13 4.86 -6.78
CA LEU A 59 3.62 5.67 -7.88
C LEU A 59 3.00 7.07 -7.86
N VAL A 60 1.69 7.17 -7.62
CA VAL A 60 0.97 8.45 -7.48
C VAL A 60 1.51 9.27 -6.30
N TRP A 61 1.80 8.63 -5.16
CA TRP A 61 2.37 9.30 -3.99
C TRP A 61 3.76 9.88 -4.29
N ILE A 62 4.65 9.11 -4.92
CA ILE A 62 6.00 9.57 -5.30
C ILE A 62 5.91 10.79 -6.23
N ILE A 63 5.05 10.75 -7.25
CA ILE A 63 4.84 11.88 -8.16
C ILE A 63 4.33 13.11 -7.40
N SER A 64 3.43 12.91 -6.43
CA SER A 64 2.90 14.02 -5.61
C SER A 64 4.00 14.68 -4.77
N ILE A 65 4.92 13.91 -4.19
CA ILE A 65 6.06 14.42 -3.40
C ILE A 65 7.01 15.20 -4.29
N LEU A 66 7.38 14.65 -5.45
CA LEU A 66 8.30 15.31 -6.39
C LEU A 66 7.71 16.64 -6.90
N SER A 67 6.41 16.65 -7.20
CA SER A 67 5.70 17.86 -7.64
C SER A 67 5.65 18.92 -6.54
N LEU A 68 5.39 18.51 -5.29
CA LEU A 68 5.34 19.40 -4.14
C LEU A 68 6.74 19.96 -3.81
N GLY A 69 7.78 19.12 -3.85
CA GLY A 69 9.16 19.54 -3.68
C GLY A 69 9.62 20.55 -4.73
N PHE A 70 9.24 20.35 -6.00
CA PHE A 70 9.54 21.30 -7.06
C PHE A 70 8.77 22.63 -6.94
N LEU A 71 7.52 22.58 -6.47
CA LEU A 71 6.71 23.78 -6.20
C LEU A 71 7.11 24.52 -4.93
N LEU A 72 7.74 23.84 -3.96
CA LEU A 72 8.25 24.45 -2.72
C LEU A 72 9.64 25.07 -2.91
N THR A 73 10.47 24.48 -3.80
CA THR A 73 11.82 24.97 -4.08
C THR A 73 11.86 26.11 -5.10
N LYS A 74 10.74 26.40 -5.75
CA LYS A 74 10.52 27.62 -6.54
C LYS A 74 9.79 28.65 -5.70
#